data_AF-A0A2C6MGN2-F1
#
_entry.id   AF-A0A2C6MGN2-F1
#
_cell.length_a   1.000
_cell.length_b   1.000
_cell.length_c   1.000
_cell.angle_alpha   90.00
_cell.angle_beta   90.00
_cell.angle_gamma   90.00
#
_symmetry.space_group_name_H-M   'P 1'
#
loop_
_entity.id
_entity.type
_entity.pdbx_description
1 polymer ?
#
loop_
_entity_poly.entity_id
_entity_poly.type
_entity_poly.pdbx_seq_one_letter_code
_entity_poly.pdbx_strand_id
1 'polypeptide(L)'
;MNPKGQIEDDIAKAIIQWEKDYMGRGPEDAKTDILRNMIIVSLRGVLSKAEQHLARDKAGMTLVKKLRQQLVEQGRSELDKVVAEITSAKVVSLHTDISTKTGERIFIFVMDRNLQKHI
;
A
#
# COMPACT_ATOMS: atom_id res chain seq x y z
N MET A 1 0.15 -16.03 19.46
CA MET A 1 -0.29 -14.93 18.58
C MET A 1 0.89 -14.00 18.42
N ASN A 2 1.20 -13.57 17.18
CA ASN A 2 2.23 -12.56 16.98
C ASN A 2 1.74 -11.22 17.52
N PRO A 3 2.56 -10.47 18.27
CA PRO A 3 2.17 -9.14 18.73
C PRO A 3 1.76 -8.26 17.53
N LYS A 4 0.74 -7.41 17.71
CA LYS A 4 0.25 -6.47 16.68
C LYS A 4 1.38 -5.77 15.92
N GLY A 5 2.38 -5.27 16.65
CA GLY A 5 3.52 -4.56 16.07
C GLY A 5 4.38 -5.43 15.13
N GLN A 6 4.50 -6.73 15.39
CA GLN A 6 5.22 -7.65 14.50
C GLN A 6 4.46 -7.83 13.17
N ILE A 7 3.14 -7.97 13.24
CA ILE A 7 2.29 -8.12 12.05
C ILE A 7 2.32 -6.83 11.22
N GLU A 8 2.27 -5.67 11.87
CA GLU A 8 2.42 -4.37 11.21
C GLU A 8 3.77 -4.25 10.48
N ASP A 9 4.87 -4.64 11.13
CA ASP A 9 6.21 -4.64 10.55
C ASP A 9 6.35 -5.65 9.38
N ASP A 10 5.79 -6.85 9.53
CA ASP A 10 5.80 -7.88 8.48
C ASP A 10 5.03 -7.41 7.24
N ILE A 11 3.87 -6.77 7.41
CA ILE A 11 3.10 -6.16 6.32
C ILE A 11 3.89 -5.02 5.68
N ALA A 12 4.51 -4.13 6.48
CA ALA A 12 5.29 -3.01 5.93
C ALA A 12 6.42 -3.52 5.01
N LYS A 13 7.16 -4.54 5.46
CA LYS A 13 8.23 -5.18 4.67
C LYS A 13 7.70 -5.84 3.41
N ALA A 14 6.59 -6.58 3.52
CA ALA A 14 5.93 -7.21 2.38
C ALA A 14 5.53 -6.19 1.30
N ILE A 15 4.93 -5.06 1.69
CA ILE A 15 4.52 -4.01 0.75
C ILE A 15 5.73 -3.29 0.14
N ILE A 16 6.80 -3.05 0.92
CA ILE A 16 8.06 -2.52 0.37
C ILE A 16 8.61 -3.47 -0.70
N GLN A 17 8.62 -4.77 -0.43
CA GLN A 17 9.14 -5.77 -1.35
C GLN A 17 8.29 -5.84 -2.62
N TRP A 18 6.96 -5.85 -2.49
CA TRP A 18 6.06 -5.81 -3.64
C TRP A 18 6.25 -4.56 -4.49
N GLU A 19 6.37 -3.36 -3.90
CA GLU A 19 6.65 -2.13 -4.67
C GLU A 19 8.00 -2.24 -5.42
N LYS A 20 9.04 -2.80 -4.79
CA LYS A 20 10.34 -3.02 -5.47
C LYS A 20 10.22 -3.97 -6.65
N ASP A 21 9.57 -5.11 -6.46
CA ASP A 21 9.51 -6.17 -7.47
C ASP A 21 8.55 -5.83 -8.61
N TYR A 22 7.40 -5.22 -8.29
CA TYR A 22 6.36 -4.92 -9.26
C TYR A 22 6.56 -3.56 -9.95
N MET A 23 6.99 -2.53 -9.21
CA MET A 23 7.15 -1.17 -9.75
C MET A 23 8.60 -0.85 -10.13
N GLY A 24 9.55 -1.75 -9.84
CA GLY A 24 10.98 -1.55 -10.07
C GLY A 24 11.64 -0.53 -9.13
N ARG A 25 10.90 -0.04 -8.12
CA ARG A 25 11.37 0.93 -7.14
C ARG A 25 10.59 0.78 -5.83
N GLY A 26 11.31 0.71 -4.72
CA GLY A 26 10.72 0.75 -3.39
C GLY A 26 10.46 2.18 -2.87
N PRO A 27 9.57 2.34 -1.89
CA PRO A 27 9.42 3.59 -1.14
C PRO A 27 10.68 3.88 -0.30
N GLU A 28 10.83 5.13 0.12
CA GLU A 28 11.87 5.55 1.07
C GLU A 28 11.55 5.12 2.50
N ASP A 29 10.26 5.13 2.85
CA ASP A 29 9.76 4.76 4.17
C ASP A 29 8.36 4.12 4.04
N ALA A 30 8.04 3.22 4.96
CA ALA A 30 6.75 2.54 5.06
C ALA A 30 6.35 2.31 6.51
N LYS A 31 5.09 2.58 6.82
CA LYS A 31 4.49 2.30 8.13
C LYS A 31 3.14 1.63 7.97
N THR A 32 2.88 0.62 8.79
CA THR A 32 1.59 -0.06 8.83
C THR A 32 0.93 0.15 10.19
N ASP A 33 -0.38 0.41 10.17
CA ASP A 33 -1.21 0.48 11.37
C ASP A 33 -2.46 -0.39 11.18
N ILE A 34 -2.72 -1.28 12.13
CA ILE A 34 -3.94 -2.08 12.19
C ILE A 34 -4.96 -1.37 13.08
N LEU A 35 -6.13 -1.08 12.52
CA LEU A 35 -7.26 -0.45 13.20
C LEU A 35 -8.55 -1.21 12.90
N ARG A 36 -9.11 -1.89 13.90
CA ARG A 36 -10.28 -2.76 13.79
C ARG A 36 -10.05 -3.86 12.73
N ASN A 37 -10.83 -3.86 11.66
CA ASN A 37 -10.68 -4.75 10.51
C ASN A 37 -9.92 -4.09 9.35
N MET A 38 -9.25 -2.96 9.58
CA MET A 38 -8.49 -2.26 8.54
C MET A 38 -7.00 -2.39 8.80
N ILE A 39 -6.25 -2.52 7.71
CA ILE A 39 -4.79 -2.40 7.68
C ILE A 39 -4.49 -1.17 6.84
N ILE A 40 -3.85 -0.18 7.44
CA ILE A 40 -3.49 1.08 6.80
C ILE A 40 -1.99 1.08 6.58
N VAL A 41 -1.55 1.11 5.32
CA VAL A 41 -0.14 1.17 4.97
C VAL A 41 0.16 2.53 4.37
N SER A 42 1.07 3.27 4.99
CA SER A 42 1.52 4.59 4.54
C SER A 42 2.92 4.48 3.98
N LEU A 43 3.09 4.85 2.73
CA LEU A 43 4.37 4.87 2.02
C LEU A 43 4.80 6.30 1.71
N ARG A 44 6.10 6.56 1.78
CA ARG A 44 6.71 7.84 1.39
C ARG A 44 7.77 7.67 0.33
N GLY A 45 7.98 8.70 -0.49
CA GLY A 45 9.01 8.69 -1.53
C GLY A 45 8.72 7.72 -2.68
N VAL A 46 7.44 7.43 -2.95
CA VAL A 46 7.03 6.46 -3.99
C VAL A 46 7.17 7.01 -5.41
N LEU A 47 7.11 8.33 -5.58
CA LEU A 47 7.20 8.97 -6.90
C LEU A 47 8.64 8.97 -7.40
N SER A 48 8.81 8.58 -8.66
CA SER A 48 10.05 8.80 -9.41
C SER A 48 10.28 10.28 -9.70
N LYS A 49 11.54 10.66 -9.97
CA LYS A 49 11.88 12.03 -10.39
C LYS A 49 11.11 12.45 -11.65
N ALA A 50 10.87 11.50 -12.57
CA ALA A 50 10.09 11.73 -13.78
C ALA A 50 8.62 12.00 -13.46
N GLU A 51 8.00 11.21 -12.58
CA GLU A 51 6.61 11.44 -12.16
C GLU A 51 6.44 12.75 -11.39
N GLN A 52 7.40 13.11 -10.52
CA GLN A 52 7.40 14.40 -9.84
C GLN A 52 7.47 15.57 -10.83
N HIS A 53 8.27 15.45 -11.88
CA HIS A 53 8.36 16.47 -12.93
C HIS A 53 7.07 16.55 -13.75
N LEU A 54 6.51 15.39 -14.13
CA LEU A 54 5.25 15.31 -14.87
C LEU A 54 4.09 15.91 -14.07
N ALA A 55 4.03 15.67 -12.76
CA ALA A 55 2.94 16.12 -11.89
C ALA A 55 2.97 17.62 -11.53
N ARG A 56 3.76 18.45 -12.23
CA ARG A 56 3.83 19.91 -12.01
C ARG A 56 2.59 20.65 -12.51
N ASP A 57 1.81 20.06 -13.40
CA ASP A 57 0.53 20.59 -13.85
C ASP A 57 -0.62 19.59 -13.63
N LYS A 58 -1.85 20.09 -13.77
CA LYS A 58 -3.07 19.30 -13.51
C LYS A 58 -3.20 18.07 -14.42
N ALA A 59 -2.77 18.16 -15.68
CA ALA A 59 -2.89 17.07 -16.62
C ALA A 59 -1.92 15.94 -16.23
N GLY A 60 -0.67 16.28 -15.94
CA GLY A 60 0.33 15.35 -15.46
C GLY A 60 -0.03 14.72 -14.10
N MET A 61 -0.60 15.48 -13.17
CA MET A 61 -1.12 14.92 -11.91
C MET A 61 -2.17 13.82 -12.15
N THR A 62 -3.12 14.06 -13.05
CA THR A 62 -4.15 13.08 -13.40
C THR A 62 -3.54 11.84 -14.06
N LEU A 63 -2.57 12.02 -14.95
CA LEU A 63 -1.87 10.91 -15.61
C LEU A 63 -1.13 10.03 -14.60
N VAL A 64 -0.36 10.63 -13.70
CA VAL A 64 0.37 9.88 -12.65
C VAL A 64 -0.60 9.10 -11.77
N LYS A 65 -1.68 9.73 -11.29
CA LYS A 65 -2.70 9.05 -10.48
C LYS A 65 -3.33 7.88 -11.23
N LYS A 66 -3.72 8.07 -12.49
CA LYS A 66 -4.35 7.02 -13.31
C LYS A 66 -3.40 5.85 -13.56
N LEU A 67 -2.16 6.12 -13.94
CA LEU A 67 -1.12 5.10 -14.11
C LEU A 67 -0.96 4.27 -12.82
N ARG A 68 -0.78 4.96 -11.69
CA ARG A 68 -0.53 4.34 -10.39
C ARG A 68 -1.73 3.53 -9.88
N GLN A 69 -2.96 3.96 -10.18
CA GLN A 69 -4.17 3.20 -9.90
C GLN A 69 -4.22 1.91 -10.74
N GLN A 70 -3.94 2.00 -12.05
CA GLN A 70 -3.99 0.83 -12.94
C GLN A 70 -2.96 -0.24 -12.56
N LEU A 71 -1.74 0.16 -12.19
CA LEU A 71 -0.70 -0.77 -11.77
C LEU A 71 -1.07 -1.53 -10.49
N VAL A 72 -1.69 -0.85 -9.52
CA VAL A 72 -2.17 -1.51 -8.30
C VAL A 72 -3.30 -2.48 -8.61
N GLU A 73 -4.25 -2.11 -9.47
CA GLU A 73 -5.35 -3.01 -9.85
C GLU A 73 -4.83 -4.29 -10.52
N GLN A 74 -3.81 -4.18 -11.35
CA GLN A 74 -3.19 -5.33 -12.03
C GLN A 74 -2.43 -6.25 -11.06
N GLY A 75 -1.76 -5.70 -10.04
CA GLY A 75 -1.07 -6.49 -9.02
C GLY A 75 -1.89 -6.80 -7.76
N ARG A 76 -3.19 -6.48 -7.76
CA ARG A 76 -4.06 -6.61 -6.59
C ARG A 76 -4.09 -8.02 -6.03
N SER A 77 -4.10 -9.05 -6.88
CA SER A 77 -4.13 -10.44 -6.42
C SER A 77 -2.92 -10.83 -5.59
N GLU A 78 -1.75 -10.27 -5.88
CA GLU A 78 -0.52 -10.51 -5.12
C GLU A 78 -0.57 -9.81 -3.77
N LEU A 79 -1.00 -8.54 -3.75
CA LEU A 79 -1.20 -7.78 -2.52
C LEU A 79 -2.19 -8.47 -1.58
N ASP A 80 -3.35 -8.88 -2.11
CA ASP A 80 -4.40 -9.55 -1.33
C ASP A 80 -3.87 -10.87 -0.73
N LYS A 81 -3.09 -11.64 -1.53
CA LYS A 81 -2.49 -12.90 -1.08
C LYS A 81 -1.49 -12.67 0.06
N VAL A 82 -0.54 -11.75 -0.11
CA VAL A 82 0.50 -11.49 0.88
C VAL A 82 -0.10 -11.01 2.21
N VAL A 83 -1.07 -10.09 2.15
CA VAL A 83 -1.76 -9.61 3.36
C VAL A 83 -2.57 -10.72 4.03
N ALA A 84 -3.24 -11.57 3.25
CA ALA A 84 -4.00 -12.69 3.78
C ALA A 84 -3.12 -13.76 4.43
N GLU A 85 -1.95 -14.05 3.87
CA GLU A 85 -0.98 -14.99 4.44
C GLU A 85 -0.45 -14.50 5.80
N ILE A 86 -0.09 -13.22 5.89
CA ILE A 86 0.43 -12.64 7.14
C ILE A 86 -0.64 -12.57 8.24
N THR A 87 -1.87 -12.22 7.89
CA THR A 87 -2.96 -11.99 8.87
C THR A 87 -3.86 -13.20 9.09
N SER A 88 -3.72 -14.25 8.26
CA SER A 88 -4.63 -15.39 8.18
C SER A 88 -6.11 -14.99 7.99
N ALA A 89 -6.37 -13.80 7.44
CA ALA A 89 -7.70 -13.22 7.26
C ALA A 89 -7.91 -12.83 5.80
N LYS A 90 -9.16 -12.81 5.32
CA LYS A 90 -9.44 -12.52 3.91
C LYS A 90 -9.55 -11.01 3.69
N VAL A 91 -8.90 -10.52 2.63
CA VAL A 91 -9.12 -9.15 2.14
C VAL A 91 -10.48 -9.08 1.43
N VAL A 92 -11.33 -8.16 1.87
CA VAL A 92 -12.65 -7.87 1.28
C VAL A 92 -12.52 -6.79 0.21
N SER A 93 -11.78 -5.72 0.50
CA SER A 93 -11.52 -4.65 -0.47
C SER A 93 -10.16 -4.01 -0.23
N LEU A 94 -9.62 -3.42 -1.29
CA LEU A 94 -8.41 -2.62 -1.30
C LEU A 94 -8.75 -1.23 -1.82
N HIS A 95 -8.36 -0.20 -1.06
CA HIS A 95 -8.46 1.20 -1.47
C HIS A 95 -7.07 1.82 -1.44
N THR A 96 -6.75 2.67 -2.42
CA THR A 96 -5.49 3.40 -2.43
C THR A 96 -5.62 4.75 -3.10
N ASP A 97 -4.81 5.70 -2.67
CA ASP A 97 -4.52 6.92 -3.41
C ASP A 97 -3.05 7.31 -3.24
N ILE A 98 -2.56 8.06 -4.21
CA ILE A 98 -1.23 8.67 -4.21
C ILE A 98 -1.35 10.19 -4.27
N SER A 99 -0.64 10.86 -3.38
CA SER A 99 -0.48 12.31 -3.38
C SER A 99 0.64 12.69 -4.33
N THR A 100 0.29 13.33 -5.45
CA THR A 100 1.28 13.90 -6.38
C THR A 100 1.97 15.16 -5.83
N LYS A 101 1.50 15.68 -4.69
CA LYS A 101 2.10 16.84 -4.00
C LYS A 101 3.16 16.42 -2.99
N THR A 102 2.86 15.42 -2.16
CA THR A 102 3.73 14.97 -1.07
C THR A 102 4.55 13.73 -1.43
N GLY A 103 4.17 13.02 -2.51
CA GLY A 103 4.78 11.75 -2.88
C GLY A 103 4.46 10.61 -1.91
N GLU A 104 3.39 10.76 -1.14
CA GLU A 104 2.87 9.76 -0.21
C GLU A 104 1.82 8.89 -0.91
N ARG A 105 1.79 7.60 -0.56
CA ARG A 105 0.75 6.67 -0.98
C ARG A 105 0.16 5.99 0.24
N ILE A 106 -1.16 5.87 0.27
CA ILE A 106 -1.87 5.13 1.32
C ILE A 106 -2.53 3.91 0.68
N PHE A 107 -2.38 2.76 1.31
CA PHE A 107 -3.22 1.59 1.09
C PHE A 107 -4.12 1.35 2.30
N ILE A 108 -5.37 0.97 2.05
CA ILE A 108 -6.31 0.54 3.07
C ILE A 108 -6.85 -0.81 2.62
N PHE A 109 -6.46 -1.87 3.34
CA PHE A 109 -7.04 -3.18 3.19
C PHE A 109 -8.18 -3.31 4.21
N VAL A 110 -9.36 -3.67 3.74
CA VAL A 110 -10.49 -4.00 4.59
C VAL A 110 -10.57 -5.52 4.69
N MET A 111 -10.51 -6.04 5.92
CA MET A 111 -10.49 -7.46 6.22
C MET A 111 -11.89 -7.97 6.59
N ASP A 112 -12.10 -9.28 6.42
CA ASP A 112 -13.35 -9.98 6.74
C ASP A 112 -13.67 -10.05 8.24
N ARG A 113 -12.69 -9.76 9.10
CA ARG A 113 -12.84 -9.75 10.56
C ARG A 113 -11.99 -8.68 11.24
N ASN A 114 -12.35 -8.36 12.49
CA ASN A 114 -11.61 -7.41 13.31
C ASN A 114 -10.28 -8.03 13.75
N LEU A 115 -9.17 -7.54 13.21
CA LEU A 115 -7.86 -8.04 13.54
C LEU A 115 -7.51 -7.76 15.01
N GLN A 116 -7.77 -6.56 15.53
CA GLN A 116 -7.40 -6.22 16.93
C GLN A 116 -8.02 -7.11 18.02
N LYS A 117 -9.07 -7.88 17.74
CA LYS A 117 -9.67 -8.84 18.68
C LYS A 117 -9.09 -10.25 18.56
N HIS A 118 -8.34 -10.52 17.49
CA HIS A 118 -7.90 -11.83 17.06
C HIS A 118 -6.38 -11.95 16.90
N ILE A 119 -5.61 -10.90 17.25
CA ILE A 119 -4.14 -10.87 17.34
C ILE A 119 -3.69 -10.31 18.67
#